data_AF-A0A9P6FUE7-F1
#
_entry.id   AF-A0A9P6FUE7-F1
#
_cell.length_a   1.000
_cell.length_b   1.000
_cell.length_c   1.000
_cell.angle_alpha   90.00
_cell.angle_beta   90.00
_cell.angle_gamma   90.00
#
_symmetry.space_group_name_H-M   'P 1'
#
loop_
_entity.id
_entity.type
_entity.pdbx_description
1 polymer ?
#
loop_
_entity_poly.entity_id
_entity_poly.type
_entity_poly.pdbx_seq_one_letter_code
_entity_poly.pdbx_strand_id
1 'polypeptide(L)'
;MITIASDLINPPSESIQCPHQLGYSEAENNLPTGPKRFPHSVDYQGRPPPPKAGYGWEQILSAIESNSLHLLRRTDKGQYEYEQWQASIDLGQYANVGQYIALELLHWPNLVDPADQIQGRTATPSDPPPQESDQEDADRFQKVLPRLTLRLNHYPFPVQKSVQYFVLWATRDMSTPQERDTLDRFLEARLLWKDGCCEDNSNGSSKVQNTVGDDWIRSPDLLTPEPGKKKEWIWFVNPVELRSVATVHHLHVFVRDVDI
;
A
#
# COMPACT_ATOMS: atom_id res chain seq x y z
N MET A 1 -43.23 -21.78 22.37
CA MET A 1 -43.29 -22.29 20.98
C MET A 1 -42.61 -21.22 20.12
N ILE A 2 -41.28 -21.14 19.94
CA ILE A 2 -40.24 -22.04 19.41
C ILE A 2 -40.62 -22.68 18.07
N THR A 3 -40.05 -22.14 16.99
CA THR A 3 -39.32 -22.91 15.98
C THR A 3 -38.19 -22.01 15.45
N ILE A 4 -36.96 -22.44 15.65
CA ILE A 4 -35.71 -21.87 15.14
C ILE A 4 -35.28 -22.78 14.00
N ALA A 5 -34.99 -22.24 12.83
CA ALA A 5 -34.26 -22.93 11.77
C ALA A 5 -32.84 -22.39 11.78
N SER A 6 -31.94 -23.23 12.28
CA SER A 6 -30.50 -23.02 12.39
C SER A 6 -29.87 -23.50 11.09
N ASP A 7 -29.20 -22.62 10.35
CA ASP A 7 -28.12 -23.01 9.45
C ASP A 7 -26.94 -22.06 9.69
N LEU A 8 -26.09 -22.52 10.61
CA LEU A 8 -24.75 -22.02 10.87
C LEU A 8 -23.87 -22.41 9.70
N ILE A 9 -23.58 -21.48 8.79
CA ILE A 9 -22.41 -21.57 7.93
C ILE A 9 -21.27 -20.94 8.74
N ASN A 10 -20.47 -21.80 9.39
CA ASN A 10 -19.18 -21.38 9.92
C ASN A 10 -18.32 -20.87 8.76
N PRO A 11 -17.77 -19.64 8.81
CA PRO A 11 -16.70 -19.28 7.89
C PRO A 11 -15.51 -20.22 8.16
N PRO A 12 -14.83 -20.72 7.11
CA PRO A 12 -13.65 -21.55 7.32
C PRO A 12 -12.61 -20.74 8.10
N SER A 13 -12.20 -21.27 9.25
CA SER A 13 -11.04 -20.81 9.99
C SER A 13 -9.79 -21.24 9.24
N GLU A 14 -9.54 -20.64 8.09
CA GLU A 14 -8.23 -20.72 7.46
C GLU A 14 -7.38 -19.62 8.08
N SER A 15 -6.51 -20.02 9.00
CA SER A 15 -5.33 -19.24 9.33
C SER A 15 -4.61 -18.94 8.01
N ILE A 16 -4.59 -17.66 7.61
CA ILE A 16 -3.72 -17.19 6.56
C ILE A 16 -2.30 -17.49 7.02
N GLN A 17 -1.76 -18.62 6.57
CA GLN A 17 -0.33 -18.87 6.65
C GLN A 17 0.32 -17.82 5.75
N CYS A 18 1.04 -16.88 6.37
CA CYS A 18 2.02 -16.08 5.66
C CYS A 18 2.86 -17.03 4.79
N PRO A 19 3.15 -16.70 3.52
CA PRO A 19 4.11 -17.46 2.72
C PRO A 19 5.53 -17.12 3.19
N HIS A 20 5.82 -17.35 4.48
CA HIS A 20 7.16 -17.52 4.97
C HIS A 20 7.42 -19.02 5.07
N GLN A 21 8.32 -19.44 4.18
CA GLN A 21 8.92 -20.77 4.00
C GLN A 21 8.42 -21.50 2.75
N LEU A 22 8.79 -20.97 1.58
CA LEU A 22 9.35 -21.87 0.57
C LEU A 22 10.47 -22.65 1.27
N GLY A 23 10.23 -23.93 1.53
CA GLY A 23 11.20 -24.83 2.13
C GLY A 23 12.47 -24.84 1.29
N TYR A 24 13.49 -24.13 1.74
CA TYR A 24 14.84 -24.40 1.31
C TYR A 24 15.20 -25.78 1.90
N SER A 25 15.07 -26.82 1.09
CA SER A 25 15.75 -28.08 1.34
C SER A 25 17.22 -27.78 1.59
N GLU A 26 17.83 -28.47 2.55
CA GLU A 26 19.23 -28.41 3.00
C GLU A 26 20.27 -28.71 1.87
N ALA A 27 20.24 -27.95 0.79
CA ALA A 27 21.17 -27.99 -0.33
C ALA A 27 22.16 -26.81 -0.27
N GLU A 28 22.34 -26.19 0.90
CA GLU A 28 23.29 -25.07 1.09
C GLU A 28 24.77 -25.50 1.12
N ASN A 29 25.08 -26.80 1.08
CA ASN A 29 26.45 -27.29 1.20
C ASN A 29 27.24 -27.43 -0.13
N ASN A 30 26.70 -27.00 -1.28
CA ASN A 30 27.39 -27.12 -2.58
C ASN A 30 27.24 -25.87 -3.48
N LEU A 31 27.22 -24.66 -2.90
CA LEU A 31 27.27 -23.44 -3.70
C LEU A 31 28.72 -23.02 -3.99
N PRO A 32 29.08 -22.70 -5.25
CA PRO A 32 30.39 -22.19 -5.61
C PRO A 32 30.75 -20.95 -4.78
N THR A 33 32.00 -20.85 -4.33
CA THR A 33 32.55 -19.72 -3.54
C THR A 33 32.66 -18.40 -4.31
N GLY A 34 31.95 -18.26 -5.43
CA GLY A 34 31.81 -17.01 -6.16
C GLY A 34 30.77 -16.09 -5.50
N PRO A 35 30.80 -14.77 -5.77
CA PRO A 35 29.73 -13.88 -5.32
C PRO A 35 28.39 -14.40 -5.87
N LYS A 36 27.42 -14.65 -4.96
CA LYS A 36 26.06 -15.04 -5.35
C LYS A 36 25.51 -13.98 -6.32
N ARG A 37 25.37 -14.33 -7.60
CA ARG A 37 24.72 -13.47 -8.59
C ARG A 37 23.21 -13.71 -8.49
N PHE A 38 22.45 -12.65 -8.26
CA PHE A 38 20.99 -12.69 -8.29
C PHE A 38 20.56 -12.15 -9.66
N PRO A 39 20.16 -13.00 -10.62
CA PRO A 39 19.80 -12.53 -11.95
C PRO A 39 18.48 -11.76 -11.86
N HIS A 40 18.47 -10.48 -12.24
CA HIS A 40 17.25 -9.67 -12.27
C HIS A 40 17.15 -8.87 -13.57
N SER A 41 15.93 -8.51 -13.95
CA SER A 41 15.61 -7.84 -15.22
C SER A 41 16.13 -6.41 -15.30
N VAL A 42 16.30 -5.75 -14.14
CA VAL A 42 16.75 -4.36 -14.07
C VAL A 42 18.25 -4.28 -14.24
N ASP A 43 18.74 -3.42 -15.15
CA ASP A 43 20.19 -3.21 -15.28
C ASP A 43 20.73 -2.27 -14.19
N TYR A 44 21.50 -2.84 -13.27
CA TYR A 44 22.22 -2.13 -12.23
C TYR A 44 23.70 -1.90 -12.53
N GLN A 45 24.17 -2.26 -13.73
CA GLN A 45 25.56 -2.10 -14.11
C GLN A 45 26.02 -0.65 -13.94
N GLY A 46 27.21 -0.48 -13.36
CA GLY A 46 27.82 0.82 -13.11
C GLY A 46 27.21 1.63 -11.95
N ARG A 47 26.18 1.14 -11.26
CA ARG A 47 25.56 1.85 -10.13
C ARG A 47 26.11 1.34 -8.78
N PRO A 48 26.50 2.24 -7.86
CA PRO A 48 27.01 1.83 -6.53
C PRO A 48 25.90 1.14 -5.73
N PRO A 49 26.14 -0.03 -5.10
CA PRO A 49 25.11 -0.78 -4.40
C PRO A 49 24.43 0.07 -3.31
N PRO A 50 23.19 -0.24 -2.92
CA PRO A 50 22.55 0.43 -1.78
C PRO A 50 23.44 0.37 -0.53
N PRO A 51 23.34 1.35 0.39
CA PRO A 51 24.10 1.34 1.61
C PRO A 51 23.87 0.05 2.41
N LYS A 52 24.94 -0.57 2.92
CA LYS A 52 24.84 -1.82 3.70
C LYS A 52 23.96 -1.68 4.94
N ALA A 53 23.93 -0.50 5.56
CA ALA A 53 23.09 -0.19 6.71
C ALA A 53 21.66 0.25 6.33
N GLY A 54 21.35 0.33 5.03
CA GLY A 54 20.16 0.94 4.47
C GLY A 54 20.25 2.46 4.36
N TYR A 55 19.34 3.04 3.59
CA TYR A 55 19.16 4.49 3.45
C TYR A 55 18.72 5.08 4.79
N GLY A 56 19.44 6.11 5.25
CA GLY A 56 19.01 6.94 6.37
C GLY A 56 17.99 7.98 5.95
N TRP A 57 17.36 8.61 6.93
CA TRP A 57 16.32 9.63 6.70
C TRP A 57 16.79 10.76 5.78
N GLU A 58 17.96 11.35 6.06
CA GLU A 58 18.49 12.46 5.27
C GLU A 58 18.78 12.07 3.81
N GLN A 59 19.15 10.81 3.57
CA GLN A 59 19.36 10.31 2.20
C GLN A 59 18.04 10.16 1.45
N ILE A 60 16.98 9.72 2.14
CA ILE A 60 15.64 9.60 1.57
C ILE A 60 15.09 11.00 1.27
N LEU A 61 15.17 11.91 2.24
CA LEU A 61 14.74 13.30 2.09
C LEU A 61 15.46 13.98 0.92
N SER A 62 16.79 13.89 0.88
CA SER A 62 17.60 14.47 -0.19
C SER A 62 17.25 13.89 -1.56
N ALA A 63 16.98 12.59 -1.67
CA ALA A 63 16.56 11.97 -2.93
C ALA A 63 15.19 12.48 -3.40
N ILE A 64 14.26 12.74 -2.48
CA ILE A 64 12.93 13.28 -2.80
C ILE A 64 13.04 14.75 -3.22
N GLU A 65 13.73 15.58 -2.43
CA GLU A 65 13.90 17.02 -2.71
C GLU A 65 14.62 17.29 -4.03
N SER A 66 15.62 16.47 -4.35
CA SER A 66 16.38 16.57 -5.60
C SER A 66 15.74 15.84 -6.79
N ASN A 67 14.55 15.27 -6.61
CA ASN A 67 13.87 14.41 -7.59
C ASN A 67 14.76 13.29 -8.15
N SER A 68 15.68 12.77 -7.33
CA SER A 68 16.65 11.72 -7.69
C SER A 68 16.20 10.36 -7.16
N LEU A 69 14.91 10.04 -7.35
CA LEU A 69 14.28 8.82 -6.80
C LEU A 69 14.90 7.53 -7.34
N HIS A 70 15.52 7.56 -8.52
CA HIS A 70 16.27 6.45 -9.09
C HIS A 70 17.48 6.00 -8.23
N LEU A 71 17.91 6.83 -7.27
CA LEU A 71 18.96 6.49 -6.30
C LEU A 71 18.44 5.58 -5.17
N LEU A 72 17.13 5.62 -4.88
CA LEU A 72 16.48 4.74 -3.92
C LEU A 72 16.12 3.44 -4.62
N ARG A 73 16.83 2.36 -4.29
CA ARG A 73 16.63 1.07 -4.95
C ARG A 73 16.77 -0.09 -3.99
N ARG A 74 16.22 -1.23 -4.38
CA ARG A 74 16.40 -2.50 -3.66
C ARG A 74 17.84 -2.99 -3.79
N THR A 75 18.22 -3.89 -2.89
CA THR A 75 19.40 -4.73 -3.11
C THR A 75 19.15 -5.69 -4.28
N ASP A 76 20.21 -6.20 -4.92
CA ASP A 76 20.06 -7.18 -6.02
C ASP A 76 19.22 -8.39 -5.59
N LYS A 77 19.43 -8.87 -4.36
CA LYS A 77 18.62 -9.94 -3.77
C LYS A 77 17.14 -9.53 -3.63
N GLY A 78 16.87 -8.35 -3.05
CA GLY A 78 15.50 -7.89 -2.85
C GLY A 78 14.77 -7.59 -4.17
N GLN A 79 15.49 -7.12 -5.18
CA GLN A 79 14.95 -6.95 -6.54
C GLN A 79 14.63 -8.30 -7.18
N TYR A 80 15.53 -9.28 -7.05
CA TYR A 80 15.28 -10.64 -7.53
C TYR A 80 14.05 -11.27 -6.86
N GLU A 81 13.94 -11.20 -5.54
CA GLU A 81 12.79 -11.73 -4.79
C GLU A 81 11.48 -11.07 -5.21
N TYR A 82 11.50 -9.76 -5.45
CA TYR A 82 10.35 -9.02 -5.97
C TYR A 82 9.93 -9.52 -7.37
N GLU A 83 10.89 -9.70 -8.28
CA GLU A 83 10.61 -10.19 -9.62
C GLU A 83 10.09 -11.64 -9.63
N GLN A 84 10.62 -12.50 -8.75
CA GLN A 84 10.10 -13.86 -8.60
C GLN A 84 8.65 -13.86 -8.09
N TRP A 85 8.33 -12.98 -7.14
CA TRP A 85 6.97 -12.82 -6.66
C TRP A 85 6.03 -12.32 -7.76
N GLN A 86 6.43 -11.30 -8.53
CA GLN A 86 5.63 -10.84 -9.66
C GLN A 86 5.38 -11.96 -10.69
N ALA A 87 6.41 -12.76 -10.98
CA ALA A 87 6.31 -13.89 -11.90
C ALA A 87 5.43 -15.05 -11.38
N SER A 88 5.22 -15.16 -10.07
CA SER A 88 4.35 -16.17 -9.47
C SER A 88 2.85 -15.84 -9.55
N ILE A 89 2.49 -14.60 -9.93
CA ILE A 89 1.10 -14.18 -10.04
C ILE A 89 0.48 -14.80 -11.30
N ASP A 90 -0.65 -15.49 -11.15
CA ASP A 90 -1.38 -16.12 -12.26
C ASP A 90 -2.09 -15.07 -13.13
N LEU A 91 -1.43 -14.63 -14.20
CA LEU A 91 -2.00 -13.69 -15.16
C LEU A 91 -3.09 -14.31 -16.08
N GLY A 92 -3.40 -15.60 -15.92
CA GLY A 92 -4.60 -16.22 -16.47
C GLY A 92 -5.85 -15.95 -15.61
N GLN A 93 -5.67 -15.82 -14.28
CA GLN A 93 -6.72 -15.49 -13.33
C GLN A 93 -6.92 -13.96 -13.18
N TYR A 94 -5.83 -13.20 -13.21
CA TYR A 94 -5.84 -11.75 -13.05
C TYR A 94 -5.36 -11.05 -14.32
N ALA A 95 -6.06 -10.00 -14.75
CA ALA A 95 -5.72 -9.23 -15.95
C ALA A 95 -4.35 -8.53 -15.83
N ASN A 96 -3.92 -8.20 -14.61
CA ASN A 96 -2.60 -7.63 -14.32
C ASN A 96 -2.26 -7.73 -12.82
N VAL A 97 -1.00 -7.45 -12.47
CA VAL A 97 -0.50 -7.44 -11.09
C VAL A 97 -1.29 -6.49 -10.18
N GLY A 98 -1.73 -5.32 -10.67
CA GLY A 98 -2.53 -4.39 -9.88
C GLY A 98 -3.91 -4.94 -9.53
N GLN A 99 -4.53 -5.73 -10.41
CA GLN A 99 -5.79 -6.42 -10.09
C GLN A 99 -5.58 -7.48 -9.02
N TYR A 100 -4.51 -8.28 -9.10
CA TYR A 100 -4.14 -9.22 -8.04
C TYR A 100 -3.98 -8.50 -6.70
N ILE A 101 -3.19 -7.41 -6.66
CA ILE A 101 -2.99 -6.62 -5.45
C ILE A 101 -4.33 -6.12 -4.89
N ALA A 102 -5.17 -5.51 -5.72
CA ALA A 102 -6.45 -4.96 -5.27
C ALA A 102 -7.38 -6.01 -4.68
N LEU A 103 -7.55 -7.15 -5.35
CA LEU A 103 -8.50 -8.18 -4.93
C LEU A 103 -7.96 -9.04 -3.78
N GLU A 104 -6.70 -9.48 -3.86
CA GLU A 104 -6.13 -10.47 -2.94
C GLU A 104 -5.43 -9.84 -1.74
N LEU A 105 -4.72 -8.73 -1.93
CA LEU A 105 -3.93 -8.11 -0.85
C LEU A 105 -4.67 -6.96 -0.15
N LEU A 106 -5.46 -6.21 -0.90
CA LEU A 106 -6.20 -5.06 -0.39
C LEU A 106 -7.67 -5.38 -0.11
N HIS A 107 -8.17 -6.52 -0.60
CA HIS A 107 -9.57 -6.93 -0.51
C HIS A 107 -10.55 -5.87 -1.02
N TRP A 108 -10.11 -5.09 -2.00
CA TRP A 108 -10.99 -4.16 -2.70
C TRP A 108 -11.91 -4.95 -3.64
N PRO A 109 -13.17 -4.54 -3.82
CA PRO A 109 -14.09 -5.25 -4.71
C PRO A 109 -13.70 -5.14 -6.19
N ASN A 110 -12.96 -4.08 -6.55
CA ASN A 110 -12.43 -3.81 -7.87
C ASN A 110 -11.42 -2.64 -7.80
N LEU A 111 -10.78 -2.34 -8.93
CA LEU A 111 -9.88 -1.19 -9.09
C LEU A 111 -10.60 0.14 -9.39
N VAL A 112 -11.92 0.13 -9.56
CA VAL A 112 -12.68 1.34 -9.96
C VAL A 112 -12.79 2.29 -8.78
N ASP A 113 -12.47 3.56 -8.99
CA ASP A 113 -12.63 4.56 -7.95
C ASP A 113 -14.11 4.71 -7.55
N PRO A 114 -14.44 4.77 -6.24
CA PRO A 114 -15.82 4.94 -5.80
C PRO A 114 -16.52 6.17 -6.39
N ALA A 115 -15.78 7.24 -6.68
CA ALA A 115 -16.33 8.45 -7.28
C ALA A 115 -16.85 8.19 -8.71
N ASP A 116 -16.19 7.33 -9.48
CA ASP A 116 -16.59 6.99 -10.85
C ASP A 116 -17.89 6.16 -10.87
N GLN A 117 -18.26 5.54 -9.75
CA GLN A 117 -19.50 4.74 -9.62
C GLN A 117 -20.75 5.58 -9.36
N ILE A 118 -20.60 6.83 -8.90
CA ILE A 118 -21.74 7.73 -8.64
C ILE A 118 -22.44 8.12 -9.94
N GLN A 119 -21.71 8.06 -11.05
CA GLN A 119 -22.34 8.16 -12.35
C GLN A 119 -23.10 6.87 -12.63
N GLY A 120 -24.39 6.86 -12.27
CA GLY A 120 -25.38 5.90 -12.76
C GLY A 120 -25.59 5.99 -14.28
N ARG A 121 -24.53 6.12 -15.08
CA ARG A 121 -24.54 5.92 -16.52
C ARG A 121 -24.35 4.44 -16.76
N THR A 122 -25.45 3.73 -16.99
CA THR A 122 -25.46 2.66 -17.98
C THR A 122 -25.01 3.26 -19.31
N ALA A 123 -23.71 3.41 -19.50
CA ALA A 123 -23.15 3.78 -20.80
C ALA A 123 -23.54 2.64 -21.75
N THR A 124 -24.48 2.91 -22.66
CA THR A 124 -24.64 2.02 -23.79
C THR A 124 -23.37 2.14 -24.64
N PRO A 125 -22.87 1.06 -25.27
CA PRO A 125 -21.65 1.10 -26.11
C PRO A 125 -21.69 2.13 -27.25
N SER A 126 -22.86 2.71 -27.51
CA SER A 126 -23.19 3.63 -28.59
C SER A 126 -23.18 5.11 -28.20
N ASP A 127 -23.05 5.46 -26.92
CA ASP A 127 -22.99 6.86 -26.51
C ASP A 127 -21.55 7.42 -26.65
N PRO A 128 -21.38 8.61 -27.25
CA PRO A 128 -20.07 9.26 -27.27
C PRO A 128 -19.61 9.53 -25.83
N PRO A 129 -18.29 9.45 -25.56
CA PRO A 129 -17.77 9.75 -24.23
C PRO A 129 -18.24 11.16 -23.84
N PRO A 130 -18.91 11.32 -22.70
CA PRO A 130 -19.34 12.62 -22.23
C PRO A 130 -18.10 13.50 -22.09
N GLN A 131 -18.12 14.69 -22.71
CA GLN A 131 -17.11 15.71 -22.49
C GLN A 131 -17.35 16.31 -21.10
N GLU A 132 -16.83 15.65 -20.07
CA GLU A 132 -16.86 16.16 -18.71
C GLU A 132 -15.89 17.33 -18.62
N SER A 133 -16.37 18.41 -18.00
CA SER A 133 -15.49 19.54 -17.70
C SER A 133 -14.61 19.21 -16.50
N ASP A 134 -13.38 19.74 -16.46
CA ASP A 134 -12.47 19.60 -15.31
C ASP A 134 -13.14 19.97 -13.96
N GLN A 135 -14.14 20.85 -14.00
CA GLN A 135 -14.91 21.27 -12.83
C GLN A 135 -15.86 20.17 -12.31
N GLU A 136 -16.52 19.43 -13.20
CA GLU A 136 -17.43 18.35 -12.81
C GLU A 136 -16.66 17.18 -12.19
N ASP A 137 -15.46 16.89 -12.72
CA ASP A 137 -14.54 15.90 -12.14
C ASP A 137 -14.06 16.30 -10.74
N ALA A 138 -13.65 17.56 -10.56
CA ALA A 138 -13.24 18.08 -9.26
C ALA A 138 -14.37 18.00 -8.23
N ASP A 139 -15.59 18.39 -8.61
CA ASP A 139 -16.77 18.33 -7.76
C ASP A 139 -17.14 16.87 -7.39
N ARG A 140 -16.90 15.91 -8.29
CA ARG A 140 -17.14 14.48 -8.06
C ARG A 140 -16.16 13.92 -7.03
N PHE A 141 -14.88 14.21 -7.19
CA PHE A 141 -13.84 13.72 -6.28
C PHE A 141 -13.92 14.30 -4.87
N GLN A 142 -14.48 15.50 -4.72
CA GLN A 142 -14.77 16.09 -3.40
C GLN A 142 -15.91 15.38 -2.64
N LYS A 143 -16.86 14.76 -3.36
CA LYS A 143 -18.06 14.16 -2.74
C LYS A 143 -17.82 12.76 -2.20
N VAL A 144 -16.88 12.02 -2.80
CA VAL A 144 -16.61 10.63 -2.44
C VAL A 144 -15.12 10.39 -2.29
N LEU A 145 -14.76 9.87 -1.13
CA LEU A 145 -13.38 9.54 -0.79
C LEU A 145 -12.87 8.35 -1.62
N PRO A 146 -11.58 8.38 -2.00
CA PRO A 146 -10.94 7.20 -2.60
C PRO A 146 -10.84 6.07 -1.59
N ARG A 147 -10.67 4.83 -2.08
CA ARG A 147 -10.22 3.74 -1.19
C ARG A 147 -8.73 3.92 -0.94
N LEU A 148 -8.35 3.93 0.34
CA LEU A 148 -6.98 4.10 0.78
C LEU A 148 -6.58 2.93 1.68
N THR A 149 -5.42 2.33 1.44
CA THR A 149 -4.91 1.23 2.26
C THR A 149 -3.40 1.36 2.45
N LEU A 150 -2.99 1.60 3.70
CA LEU A 150 -1.59 1.70 4.09
C LEU A 150 -1.09 0.32 4.56
N ARG A 151 -0.02 -0.20 3.95
CA ARG A 151 0.57 -1.50 4.28
C ARG A 151 2.09 -1.39 4.43
N LEU A 152 2.68 -2.24 5.25
CA LEU A 152 4.13 -2.41 5.26
C LEU A 152 4.58 -2.90 3.88
N ASN A 153 5.69 -2.37 3.36
CA ASN A 153 6.20 -2.81 2.08
C ASN A 153 6.87 -4.18 2.22
N HIS A 154 6.29 -5.21 1.58
CA HIS A 154 6.83 -6.58 1.57
C HIS A 154 8.19 -6.69 0.87
N TYR A 155 8.45 -5.81 -0.10
CA TYR A 155 9.71 -5.76 -0.85
C TYR A 155 10.31 -4.36 -0.69
N PRO A 156 10.79 -4.01 0.51
CA PRO A 156 11.21 -2.66 0.82
C PRO A 156 12.57 -2.33 0.18
N PHE A 157 12.84 -1.04 0.03
CA PHE A 157 14.20 -0.54 -0.09
C PHE A 157 14.92 -0.81 1.23
N PRO A 158 16.23 -1.10 1.21
CA PRO A 158 16.98 -1.24 2.43
C PRO A 158 17.01 0.11 3.15
N VAL A 159 16.33 0.23 4.29
CA VAL A 159 16.32 1.44 5.12
C VAL A 159 16.97 1.17 6.46
N GLN A 160 17.45 2.22 7.12
CA GLN A 160 17.95 2.11 8.49
C GLN A 160 16.85 1.64 9.44
N LYS A 161 17.23 0.94 10.53
CA LYS A 161 16.28 0.36 11.50
C LYS A 161 15.31 1.36 12.13
N SER A 162 15.69 2.64 12.20
CA SER A 162 14.85 3.73 12.72
C SER A 162 13.78 4.21 11.74
N VAL A 163 13.75 3.68 10.51
CA VAL A 163 12.82 4.06 9.45
C VAL A 163 11.96 2.86 9.07
N GLN A 164 10.64 3.03 9.12
CA GLN A 164 9.66 2.08 8.61
C GLN A 164 9.25 2.50 7.20
N TYR A 165 9.02 1.52 6.32
CA TYR A 165 8.68 1.75 4.91
C TYR A 165 7.35 1.09 4.56
N PHE A 166 6.36 1.94 4.28
CA PHE A 166 5.01 1.57 3.87
C PHE A 166 4.77 1.87 2.39
N VAL A 167 3.75 1.21 1.86
CA VAL A 167 3.09 1.58 0.61
C VAL A 167 1.66 1.97 0.93
N LEU A 168 1.26 3.16 0.51
CA LEU A 168 -0.13 3.60 0.50
C LEU A 168 -0.71 3.31 -0.87
N TRP A 169 -1.69 2.42 -0.94
CA TRP A 169 -2.45 2.14 -2.16
C TRP A 169 -3.70 3.03 -2.22
N ALA A 170 -4.01 3.54 -3.41
CA ALA A 170 -5.16 4.39 -3.67
C ALA A 170 -5.89 4.00 -4.97
N THR A 171 -7.20 4.23 -5.03
CA THR A 171 -7.99 4.08 -6.27
C THR A 171 -7.83 5.25 -7.24
N ARG A 172 -7.27 6.38 -6.80
CA ARG A 172 -6.99 7.57 -7.63
C ARG A 172 -5.62 8.17 -7.32
N ASP A 173 -5.20 9.13 -8.13
CA ASP A 173 -3.91 9.80 -7.96
C ASP A 173 -3.91 10.81 -6.79
N MET A 174 -3.35 10.37 -5.66
CA MET A 174 -3.21 11.19 -4.45
C MET A 174 -2.05 12.21 -4.51
N SER A 175 -1.27 12.25 -5.59
CA SER A 175 -0.19 13.23 -5.75
C SER A 175 -0.65 14.59 -6.27
N THR A 176 -1.89 14.64 -6.78
CA THR A 176 -2.53 15.85 -7.29
C THR A 176 -2.72 16.87 -6.17
N PRO A 177 -2.58 18.18 -6.43
CA PRO A 177 -2.80 19.21 -5.41
C PRO A 177 -4.16 19.11 -4.71
N GLN A 178 -5.19 18.68 -5.42
CA GLN A 178 -6.57 18.55 -4.93
C GLN A 178 -6.72 17.45 -3.87
N GLU A 179 -5.91 16.38 -3.95
CA GLU A 179 -6.01 15.24 -3.05
C GLU A 179 -5.02 15.30 -1.86
N ARG A 180 -4.11 16.29 -1.84
CA ARG A 180 -3.09 16.43 -0.78
C ARG A 180 -3.70 16.57 0.61
N ASP A 181 -4.73 17.39 0.77
CA ASP A 181 -5.40 17.58 2.06
C ASP A 181 -6.10 16.30 2.55
N THR A 182 -6.61 15.47 1.62
CA THR A 182 -7.20 14.17 1.94
C THR A 182 -6.12 13.18 2.35
N LEU A 183 -5.01 13.13 1.61
CA LEU A 183 -3.86 12.29 1.89
C LEU A 183 -3.24 12.61 3.26
N ASP A 184 -2.99 13.89 3.55
CA ASP A 184 -2.35 14.31 4.79
C ASP A 184 -3.22 13.98 6.01
N ARG A 185 -4.54 14.27 5.94
CA ARG A 185 -5.48 13.85 7.00
C ARG A 185 -5.53 12.34 7.18
N PHE A 186 -5.48 11.57 6.09
CA PHE A 186 -5.45 10.11 6.17
C PHE A 186 -4.18 9.62 6.86
N LEU A 187 -3.00 10.10 6.46
CA LEU A 187 -1.73 9.71 7.06
C LEU A 187 -1.65 10.13 8.52
N GLU A 188 -2.07 11.34 8.87
CA GLU A 188 -2.11 11.82 10.24
C GLU A 188 -3.01 10.93 11.10
N ALA A 189 -4.24 10.66 10.65
CA ALA A 189 -5.18 9.80 11.34
C ALA A 189 -4.68 8.35 11.47
N ARG A 190 -3.77 7.88 10.60
CA ARG A 190 -3.23 6.51 10.66
C ARG A 190 -1.95 6.38 11.47
N LEU A 191 -1.08 7.36 11.37
CA LEU A 191 0.26 7.32 11.96
C LEU A 191 0.29 7.91 13.38
N LEU A 192 -0.66 8.78 13.71
CA LEU A 192 -0.77 9.38 15.05
C LEU A 192 -1.83 8.73 15.93
N TRP A 193 -2.65 7.80 15.40
CA TRP A 193 -3.65 7.13 16.21
C TRP A 193 -2.98 6.31 17.32
N LYS A 194 -3.08 6.82 18.54
CA LYS A 194 -2.75 6.09 19.75
C LYS A 194 -3.86 5.07 19.99
N ASP A 195 -3.48 3.82 20.20
CA ASP A 195 -4.38 2.79 20.68
C ASP A 195 -5.23 3.33 21.84
N GLY A 196 -6.56 3.36 21.69
CA GLY A 196 -7.45 3.33 22.84
C GLY A 196 -8.24 4.58 23.24
N CYS A 197 -8.48 5.59 22.39
CA CYS A 197 -9.59 6.54 22.68
C CYS A 197 -10.95 5.97 22.26
N CYS A 198 -11.24 4.73 22.67
CA CYS A 198 -12.61 4.28 22.89
C CYS A 198 -12.89 4.46 24.38
N GLU A 199 -12.94 5.70 24.86
CA GLU A 199 -13.74 5.94 26.06
C GLU A 199 -15.19 5.67 25.65
N ASP A 200 -15.70 4.52 26.08
CA ASP A 200 -17.12 4.16 26.06
C ASP A 200 -17.89 5.21 26.88
N ASN A 201 -18.18 6.37 26.28
CA ASN A 201 -19.24 7.26 26.74
C ASN A 201 -20.55 6.80 26.11
N SER A 202 -20.97 5.59 26.48
CA SER A 202 -22.33 5.13 26.27
C SER A 202 -23.27 5.92 27.19
N ASN A 203 -23.62 7.14 26.79
CA ASN A 203 -24.86 7.79 27.19
C ASN A 203 -25.60 8.27 25.93
N GLY A 204 -26.38 7.33 25.40
CA GLY A 204 -27.63 7.59 24.68
C GLY A 204 -27.64 8.69 23.62
N SER A 205 -27.23 8.35 22.40
CA SER A 205 -27.87 8.94 21.22
C SER A 205 -27.71 8.03 20.01
N SER A 206 -28.76 7.96 19.22
CA SER A 206 -29.04 6.99 18.16
C SER A 206 -27.86 6.73 17.22
N LYS A 207 -27.45 5.46 17.13
CA LYS A 207 -26.55 4.96 16.08
C LYS A 207 -27.22 5.11 14.72
N VAL A 208 -26.84 6.13 13.98
CA VAL A 208 -26.84 6.04 12.51
C VAL A 208 -25.72 5.05 12.18
N GLN A 209 -26.09 3.81 11.86
CA GLN A 209 -25.16 2.83 11.29
C GLN A 209 -24.77 3.32 9.89
N ASN A 210 -23.71 4.12 9.79
CA ASN A 210 -22.99 4.26 8.54
C ASN A 210 -22.22 2.96 8.32
N THR A 211 -22.80 2.05 7.53
CA THR A 211 -22.21 0.77 7.11
C THR A 211 -21.11 0.95 6.06
N VAL A 212 -20.19 1.89 6.29
CA VAL A 212 -18.95 2.01 5.52
C VAL A 212 -17.81 1.45 6.38
N GLY A 213 -17.75 0.11 6.40
CA GLY A 213 -16.57 -0.72 6.67
C GLY A 213 -15.72 -0.43 7.92
N ASP A 214 -15.96 -1.17 8.99
CA ASP A 214 -15.00 -1.37 10.10
C ASP A 214 -13.63 -1.92 9.63
N ASP A 215 -13.54 -2.42 8.39
CA ASP A 215 -12.31 -2.93 7.77
C ASP A 215 -11.27 -1.85 7.44
N TRP A 216 -11.68 -0.58 7.46
CA TRP A 216 -10.72 0.52 7.38
C TRP A 216 -9.85 0.54 8.65
N ILE A 217 -10.26 0.00 9.79
CA ILE A 217 -9.62 0.20 11.10
C ILE A 217 -8.64 -0.93 11.47
N ARG A 218 -7.86 -1.45 10.51
CA ARG A 218 -6.61 -2.14 10.85
C ARG A 218 -5.46 -1.23 10.50
N SER A 219 -5.01 -0.44 11.48
CA SER A 219 -3.73 0.24 11.37
C SER A 219 -2.67 -0.81 11.00
N PRO A 220 -1.76 -0.50 10.07
CA PRO A 220 -0.65 -1.39 9.81
C PRO A 220 0.12 -1.63 11.12
N ASP A 221 0.91 -2.70 11.21
CA ASP A 221 1.77 -3.04 12.35
C ASP A 221 2.83 -1.93 12.57
N LEU A 222 2.38 -0.77 13.01
CA LEU A 222 3.16 0.41 13.29
C LEU A 222 3.85 0.17 14.62
N LEU A 223 5.16 0.28 14.62
CA LEU A 223 5.89 0.32 15.88
C LEU A 223 5.37 1.50 16.70
N THR A 224 4.94 1.24 17.94
CA THR A 224 4.61 2.30 18.89
C THR A 224 5.81 3.25 19.01
N PRO A 225 5.62 4.58 18.97
CA PRO A 225 6.73 5.50 19.14
C PRO A 225 7.38 5.28 20.52
N GLU A 226 8.71 5.37 20.58
CA GLU A 226 9.42 5.29 21.86
C GLU A 226 8.96 6.42 22.82
N PRO A 227 9.00 6.21 24.14
CA PRO A 227 8.65 7.25 25.10
C PRO A 227 9.44 8.55 24.86
N GLY A 228 8.72 9.68 24.81
CA GLY A 228 9.33 10.99 24.51
C GLY A 228 9.55 11.27 23.01
N LYS A 229 9.10 10.38 22.12
CA LYS A 229 9.17 10.58 20.67
C LYS A 229 7.80 10.75 20.03
N LYS A 230 7.78 11.42 18.88
CA LYS A 230 6.64 11.54 17.96
C LYS A 230 6.99 10.93 16.60
N LYS A 231 5.97 10.62 15.81
CA LYS A 231 6.16 10.17 14.42
C LYS A 231 6.43 11.36 13.50
N GLU A 232 7.35 11.16 12.58
CA GLU A 232 7.54 11.99 11.40
C GLU A 232 7.41 11.11 10.16
N TRP A 233 6.80 11.62 9.10
CA TRP A 233 6.65 10.88 7.85
C TRP A 233 6.96 11.73 6.63
N ILE A 234 7.39 11.07 5.56
CA ILE A 234 7.56 11.64 4.24
C ILE A 234 7.04 10.64 3.21
N TRP A 235 6.54 11.15 2.08
CA TRP A 235 6.07 10.30 1.01
C TRP A 235 6.52 10.80 -0.37
N PHE A 236 6.54 9.89 -1.34
CA PHE A 236 6.70 10.22 -2.75
C PHE A 236 5.97 9.22 -3.65
N VAL A 237 5.78 9.60 -4.91
CA VAL A 237 5.29 8.71 -5.96
C VAL A 237 6.41 8.45 -6.95
N ASN A 238 6.64 7.19 -7.31
CA ASN A 238 7.60 6.89 -8.36
C ASN A 238 7.19 7.57 -9.68
N PRO A 239 8.12 8.14 -10.44
CA PRO A 239 7.91 8.50 -11.83
C PRO A 239 7.43 7.27 -12.64
N VAL A 240 6.71 7.50 -13.74
CA VAL A 240 6.11 6.42 -14.55
C VAL A 240 7.16 5.38 -14.98
N GLU A 241 8.36 5.82 -15.32
CA GLU A 241 9.48 4.98 -15.73
C GLU A 241 10.04 4.10 -14.60
N LEU A 242 9.76 4.41 -13.34
CA LEU A 242 10.18 3.64 -12.16
C LEU A 242 9.04 2.82 -11.53
N ARG A 243 7.79 2.96 -12.00
CA ARG A 243 6.63 2.26 -11.44
C ARG A 243 6.60 0.81 -11.93
N SER A 244 6.72 -0.14 -11.01
CA SER A 244 6.56 -1.56 -11.31
C SER A 244 5.09 -2.01 -11.40
N VAL A 245 4.15 -1.26 -10.82
CA VAL A 245 2.71 -1.55 -10.85
C VAL A 245 1.96 -0.30 -11.32
N ALA A 246 1.76 -0.15 -12.64
CA ALA A 246 1.16 1.06 -13.20
C ALA A 246 -0.37 1.13 -13.06
N THR A 247 -1.04 -0.01 -12.84
CA THR A 247 -2.51 -0.14 -12.90
C THR A 247 -3.23 0.20 -11.60
N VAL A 248 -2.50 0.48 -10.52
CA VAL A 248 -3.05 0.95 -9.25
C VAL A 248 -2.16 2.05 -8.67
N HIS A 249 -2.78 3.15 -8.22
CA HIS A 249 -2.05 4.27 -7.66
C HIS A 249 -1.44 3.87 -6.32
N HIS A 250 -0.17 4.24 -6.14
CA HIS A 250 0.51 3.97 -4.88
C HIS A 250 1.58 5.00 -4.58
N LEU A 251 1.77 5.27 -3.29
CA LEU A 251 2.77 6.15 -2.75
C LEU A 251 3.68 5.38 -1.82
N HIS A 252 4.95 5.74 -1.83
CA HIS A 252 5.94 5.24 -0.89
C HIS A 252 5.96 6.16 0.32
N VAL A 253 5.72 5.61 1.51
CA VAL A 253 5.63 6.37 2.76
C VAL A 253 6.70 5.88 3.72
N PHE A 254 7.60 6.76 4.13
CA PHE A 254 8.63 6.47 5.13
C PHE A 254 8.25 7.15 6.43
N VAL A 255 8.41 6.43 7.55
CA VAL A 255 8.03 6.91 8.88
C VAL A 255 9.19 6.68 9.84
N ARG A 256 9.53 7.67 10.66
CA ARG A 256 10.52 7.53 11.74
C ARG A 256 10.00 8.10 13.05
N ASP A 257 10.71 7.78 14.13
CA ASP A 257 10.54 8.43 15.42
C ASP A 257 11.51 9.61 15.54
N VAL A 258 11.02 10.73 16.08
CA VAL A 258 11.82 11.92 16.41
C VAL A 258 11.52 12.38 17.82
N ASP A 259 12.52 12.94 18.49
CA ASP A 259 12.35 13.48 19.85
C ASP A 259 11.34 14.64 19.86
N ILE A 260 10.58 14.75 20.95
CA ILE A 260 9.59 15.83 21.19
C ILE A 260 10.26 17.07 21.77
#